data_AF-A0A7X6U0J9-F1
#
_entry.id   AF-A0A7X6U0J9-F1
#
_cell.length_a   1.000
_cell.length_b   1.000
_cell.length_c   1.000
_cell.angle_alpha   90.00
_cell.angle_beta   90.00
_cell.angle_gamma   90.00
#
_symmetry.space_group_name_H-M   'P 1'
#
loop_
_entity.id
_entity.type
_entity.pdbx_description
1 polymer ?
#
loop_
_entity_poly.entity_id
_entity_poly.type
_entity_poly.pdbx_seq_one_letter_code
_entity_poly.pdbx_strand_id
1 'polypeptide(L)'
;MDNLALYRLWRPQTFSEMVAQEQVVFPLRQSVIDQKFSHALLFSGTRGTGKTSLAKIFAKAINCLNPDKGDPCNQCEVCLAANGGSLMDINEIDAASHNSVDHIRRLTDEIVFTPVRARYKVYIIDEVHMLSQCALNALLKTLE
;
A
#
# COMPACT_ATOMS: atom_id res chain seq x y z
N MET A 1 -20.03 -17.73 12.65
CA MET A 1 -20.18 -16.68 11.62
C MET A 1 -19.57 -15.43 12.21
N ASP A 2 -18.37 -15.08 11.75
CA ASP A 2 -17.66 -13.93 12.29
C ASP A 2 -18.42 -12.65 11.93
N ASN A 3 -18.89 -11.94 12.95
CA ASN A 3 -19.62 -10.70 12.82
C ASN A 3 -18.62 -9.57 12.49
N LEU A 4 -18.11 -9.59 11.26
CA LEU A 4 -17.20 -8.58 10.75
C LEU A 4 -17.95 -7.25 10.60
N ALA A 5 -17.37 -6.19 11.16
CA ALA A 5 -17.93 -4.85 11.03
C ALA A 5 -18.08 -4.46 9.55
N LEU A 6 -19.19 -3.79 9.20
CA LEU A 6 -19.54 -3.44 7.82
C LEU A 6 -18.42 -2.72 7.07
N TYR A 7 -17.70 -1.80 7.73
CA TYR A 7 -16.62 -1.06 7.10
C TYR A 7 -15.41 -1.94 6.69
N ARG A 8 -15.26 -3.13 7.28
CA ARG A 8 -14.25 -4.12 6.87
C ARG A 8 -14.76 -4.99 5.72
N LEU A 9 -16.04 -5.39 5.78
CA LEU A 9 -16.69 -6.18 4.74
C LEU A 9 -16.75 -5.44 3.40
N TRP A 10 -17.07 -4.15 3.45
CA TRP A 10 -17.26 -3.30 2.26
C TRP A 10 -16.02 -2.44 1.95
N ARG A 11 -14.85 -2.84 2.44
CA ARG A 11 -13.61 -2.13 2.11
C ARG A 11 -13.29 -2.33 0.62
N PRO A 12 -13.17 -1.26 -0.18
CA PRO A 12 -12.92 -1.38 -1.61
C PRO A 12 -11.70 -2.23 -1.93
N GLN A 13 -11.83 -3.09 -2.94
CA GLN A 13 -10.78 -4.00 -3.40
C GLN A 13 -10.19 -3.60 -4.76
N THR A 14 -10.84 -2.70 -5.47
CA THR A 14 -10.45 -2.19 -6.79
C THR A 14 -10.56 -0.66 -6.82
N PHE A 15 -9.89 -0.01 -7.77
CA PHE A 15 -10.06 1.42 -8.01
C PHE A 15 -11.49 1.77 -8.40
N SER A 16 -12.15 0.90 -9.18
CA SER A 16 -13.54 1.09 -9.60
C SER A 16 -14.56 1.05 -8.43
N GLU A 17 -14.22 0.42 -7.31
CA GLU A 17 -15.05 0.41 -6.09
C GLU A 17 -14.82 1.63 -5.18
N MET A 18 -13.81 2.46 -5.46
CA MET A 18 -13.52 3.65 -4.66
C MET A 18 -14.56 4.74 -4.93
N VAL A 19 -15.24 5.19 -3.87
CA VAL A 19 -16.28 6.22 -3.96
C VAL A 19 -15.67 7.62 -3.84
N ALA A 20 -16.09 8.52 -4.74
CA ALA A 20 -15.88 9.98 -4.65
C ALA A 20 -14.41 10.48 -4.64
N GLN A 21 -13.51 9.86 -5.41
CA GLN A 21 -12.09 10.27 -5.50
C GLN A 21 -11.48 10.17 -6.90
N GLU A 22 -12.25 10.43 -7.95
CA GLU A 22 -11.79 10.26 -9.34
C GLU A 22 -10.50 11.03 -9.64
N GLN A 23 -10.33 12.22 -9.07
CA GLN A 23 -9.13 13.04 -9.26
C GLN A 23 -7.84 12.40 -8.75
N VAL A 24 -7.93 11.49 -7.77
CA VAL A 24 -6.79 10.73 -7.23
C VAL A 24 -6.73 9.34 -7.85
N VAL A 25 -7.88 8.70 -8.02
CA VAL A 25 -7.98 7.33 -8.55
C VAL A 25 -7.56 7.26 -10.02
N PHE A 26 -7.97 8.21 -10.85
CA PHE A 26 -7.65 8.24 -12.27
C PHE A 26 -6.14 8.25 -12.56
N PRO A 27 -5.33 9.20 -12.01
CA PRO A 27 -3.90 9.21 -12.28
C PRO A 27 -3.18 7.98 -11.73
N LEU A 28 -3.61 7.42 -10.59
CA LEU A 28 -3.06 6.17 -10.06
C LEU A 28 -3.36 4.98 -10.96
N ARG A 29 -4.61 4.87 -11.44
CA ARG A 29 -4.98 3.80 -12.37
C ARG A 29 -4.18 3.91 -13.67
N GLN A 30 -4.02 5.13 -14.19
CA GLN A 30 -3.23 5.38 -15.39
C GLN A 30 -1.75 5.04 -15.19
N SER A 31 -1.17 5.36 -14.02
CA SER A 31 0.21 5.02 -13.71
C SER A 31 0.46 3.50 -13.63
N VAL A 32 -0.54 2.72 -13.20
CA VAL A 32 -0.49 1.24 -13.28
C VAL A 32 -0.51 0.77 -14.73
N ILE A 33 -1.41 1.33 -15.56
CA ILE A 33 -1.51 0.98 -16.99
C ILE A 33 -0.20 1.27 -17.72
N ASP A 34 0.35 2.47 -17.51
CA ASP A 34 1.56 2.92 -18.18
C ASP A 34 2.85 2.33 -17.57
N GLN A 35 2.73 1.63 -16.44
CA GLN A 35 3.86 1.15 -15.62
C GLN A 35 4.84 2.27 -15.25
N LYS A 36 4.31 3.47 -15.00
CA LYS A 36 5.09 4.69 -14.68
C LYS A 36 4.56 5.33 -13.42
N PHE A 37 5.18 5.03 -12.29
CA PHE A 37 4.80 5.55 -10.99
C PHE A 37 6.03 5.94 -10.17
N SER A 38 5.82 6.82 -9.19
CA SER A 38 6.85 7.22 -8.21
C SER A 38 7.17 6.07 -7.26
N HIS A 39 8.42 5.98 -6.80
CA HIS A 39 8.84 5.07 -5.74
C HIS A 39 8.25 5.43 -4.37
N ALA A 40 7.83 6.69 -4.18
CA ALA A 40 7.20 7.17 -2.97
C ALA A 40 5.89 7.92 -3.27
N LEU A 41 4.82 7.56 -2.57
CA LEU A 41 3.50 8.18 -2.65
C LEU A 41 3.03 8.54 -1.24
N LEU A 42 2.60 9.80 -1.05
CA LEU A 42 2.02 10.29 0.19
C LEU A 42 0.52 10.50 0.01
N PHE A 43 -0.29 9.72 0.72
CA PHE A 43 -1.73 9.90 0.79
C PHE A 43 -2.08 10.76 2.01
N SER A 44 -2.62 11.95 1.78
CA SER A 44 -3.05 12.87 2.84
C SER A 44 -4.57 13.10 2.80
N GLY A 45 -5.15 13.43 3.95
CA GLY A 45 -6.59 13.63 4.10
C GLY A 45 -7.11 13.21 5.46
N THR A 46 -8.37 13.52 5.74
CA THR A 46 -9.01 13.21 7.03
C THR A 46 -9.16 11.70 7.25
N ARG A 47 -9.40 11.29 8.50
CA ARG A 47 -9.62 9.88 8.83
C ARG A 47 -10.86 9.36 8.11
N GLY A 48 -10.80 8.14 7.59
CA GLY A 48 -11.93 7.48 6.93
C GLY A 48 -12.09 7.80 5.44
N THR A 49 -11.28 8.67 4.85
CA THR A 49 -11.30 8.95 3.40
C THR A 49 -10.64 7.86 2.55
N GLY A 50 -10.40 6.66 3.07
CA GLY A 50 -9.87 5.56 2.25
C GLY A 50 -8.39 5.65 1.86
N LYS A 51 -7.57 6.49 2.50
CA LYS A 51 -6.11 6.60 2.26
C LYS A 51 -5.41 5.23 2.23
N THR A 52 -5.53 4.47 3.32
CA THR A 52 -4.91 3.15 3.47
C THR A 52 -5.55 2.13 2.51
N SER A 53 -6.84 2.27 2.18
CA SER A 53 -7.49 1.40 1.18
C SER A 53 -6.92 1.64 -0.21
N LEU A 54 -6.77 2.90 -0.61
CA LEU A 54 -6.22 3.27 -1.91
C LEU A 54 -4.76 2.82 -2.05
N ALA A 55 -3.96 2.99 -0.99
CA ALA A 55 -2.58 2.48 -0.95
C ALA A 55 -2.53 0.96 -1.16
N LYS A 56 -3.41 0.19 -0.50
CA LYS A 56 -3.50 -1.27 -0.65
C LYS A 56 -3.95 -1.69 -2.05
N ILE A 57 -4.95 -1.00 -2.62
CA ILE A 57 -5.41 -1.26 -3.98
C ILE A 57 -4.27 -1.01 -4.96
N PHE A 58 -3.55 0.11 -4.83
CA PHE A 58 -2.42 0.45 -5.70
C PHE A 58 -1.29 -0.58 -5.58
N ALA A 59 -0.88 -0.95 -4.36
CA ALA A 59 0.13 -1.97 -4.11
C ALA A 59 -0.23 -3.33 -4.74
N LYS A 60 -1.51 -3.70 -4.68
CA LYS A 60 -2.04 -4.91 -5.31
C LYS A 60 -2.10 -4.78 -6.83
N ALA A 61 -2.45 -3.62 -7.36
CA ALA A 61 -2.59 -3.38 -8.80
C ALA A 61 -1.25 -3.46 -9.53
N ILE A 62 -0.19 -2.82 -8.99
CA ILE A 62 1.15 -2.86 -9.60
C ILE A 62 1.79 -4.26 -9.55
N ASN A 63 1.34 -5.11 -8.63
CA ASN A 63 1.81 -6.48 -8.44
C ASN A 63 0.87 -7.53 -9.05
N CYS A 64 -0.27 -7.13 -9.58
CA CYS A 64 -1.24 -8.02 -10.19
C CYS A 64 -0.64 -8.67 -11.44
N LEU A 65 -0.84 -9.99 -11.60
CA LEU A 65 -0.37 -10.72 -12.79
C LEU A 65 -1.22 -10.40 -14.04
N ASN A 66 -2.52 -10.14 -13.83
CA ASN A 66 -3.49 -9.93 -14.89
C ASN A 66 -4.34 -8.68 -14.61
N PRO A 67 -3.77 -7.46 -14.55
CA PRO A 67 -4.55 -6.26 -14.29
C PRO A 67 -5.53 -5.97 -15.44
N ASP A 68 -6.74 -5.52 -15.12
CA ASP A 68 -7.75 -5.11 -16.10
C ASP A 68 -7.90 -3.59 -16.05
N LYS A 69 -7.47 -2.89 -17.11
CA LYS A 69 -7.52 -1.41 -17.19
C LYS A 69 -6.95 -0.72 -15.93
N GLY A 70 -5.88 -1.27 -15.38
CA GLY A 70 -5.23 -0.78 -14.17
C GLY A 70 -5.83 -1.28 -12.86
N ASP A 71 -7.00 -1.93 -12.87
CA ASP A 71 -7.57 -2.58 -11.70
C ASP A 71 -6.91 -3.94 -11.41
N PRO A 72 -6.72 -4.29 -10.12
CA PRO A 72 -6.27 -5.62 -9.74
C PRO A 72 -7.39 -6.66 -9.99
N CYS A 73 -7.06 -7.80 -10.59
CA CYS A 73 -8.07 -8.82 -10.95
C CYS A 73 -8.73 -9.53 -9.76
N ASN A 74 -8.13 -9.48 -8.57
CA ASN A 74 -8.59 -10.20 -7.37
C ASN A 74 -8.68 -11.73 -7.48
N GLN A 75 -8.14 -12.33 -8.55
CA GLN A 75 -8.23 -13.77 -8.81
C GLN A 75 -6.88 -14.45 -8.98
N CYS A 76 -5.83 -13.72 -9.38
CA CYS A 76 -4.49 -14.29 -9.48
C CYS A 76 -3.88 -14.57 -8.10
N GLU A 77 -2.87 -15.44 -8.04
CA GLU A 77 -2.24 -15.85 -6.78
C GLU A 77 -1.70 -14.67 -5.95
N VAL A 78 -1.17 -13.63 -6.60
CA VAL A 78 -0.64 -12.44 -5.94
C VAL A 78 -1.77 -11.62 -5.32
N CYS A 79 -2.87 -11.41 -6.05
CA CYS A 79 -4.03 -10.69 -5.51
C CYS A 79 -4.70 -11.46 -4.38
N LEU A 80 -4.83 -12.79 -4.51
CA LEU A 80 -5.40 -13.63 -3.46
C LEU A 80 -4.54 -13.60 -2.19
N ALA A 81 -3.21 -13.72 -2.32
CA ALA A 81 -2.29 -13.61 -1.20
C ALA A 81 -2.31 -12.20 -0.56
N ALA A 82 -2.39 -11.14 -1.37
CA ALA A 82 -2.50 -9.76 -0.88
C ALA A 82 -3.81 -9.53 -0.11
N ASN A 83 -4.94 -10.00 -0.64
CA ASN A 83 -6.25 -9.89 0.02
C ASN A 83 -6.32 -10.72 1.31
N GLY A 84 -5.62 -11.85 1.35
CA GLY A 84 -5.47 -12.69 2.56
C GLY A 84 -4.42 -12.19 3.55
N GLY A 85 -3.68 -11.12 3.24
CA GLY A 85 -2.60 -10.59 4.09
C GLY A 85 -1.38 -11.51 4.22
N SER A 86 -1.22 -12.49 3.33
CA SER A 86 -0.12 -13.47 3.36
C SER A 86 1.00 -13.15 2.38
N LEU A 87 0.86 -12.10 1.57
CA LEU A 87 1.88 -11.67 0.62
C LEU A 87 2.98 -10.87 1.32
N MET A 88 4.13 -11.51 1.58
CA MET A 88 5.29 -10.90 2.24
C MET A 88 5.88 -9.69 1.51
N ASP A 89 5.60 -9.54 0.23
CA ASP A 89 6.09 -8.41 -0.57
C ASP A 89 5.26 -7.13 -0.37
N ILE A 90 4.12 -7.19 0.33
CA ILE A 90 3.34 -6.01 0.71
C ILE A 90 3.28 -5.97 2.24
N ASN A 91 4.02 -5.03 2.83
CA ASN A 91 4.12 -4.89 4.29
C ASN A 91 3.39 -3.62 4.73
N GLU A 92 2.44 -3.78 5.65
CA GLU A 92 1.74 -2.67 6.29
C GLU A 92 2.31 -2.42 7.68
N ILE A 93 2.63 -1.16 7.97
CA ILE A 93 3.23 -0.75 9.22
C ILE A 93 2.42 0.39 9.78
N ASP A 94 1.90 0.18 10.98
CA ASP A 94 1.32 1.25 11.77
C ASP A 94 2.44 2.02 12.48
N ALA A 95 2.68 3.25 12.02
CA ALA A 95 3.69 4.13 12.60
C ALA A 95 3.32 4.57 14.03
N ALA A 96 2.05 4.55 14.43
CA ALA A 96 1.67 4.86 15.80
C ALA A 96 2.24 3.81 16.79
N SER A 97 2.33 2.56 16.35
CA SER A 97 2.88 1.44 17.12
C SER A 97 4.39 1.23 16.92
N HIS A 98 4.94 1.67 15.79
CA HIS A 98 6.34 1.44 15.40
C HIS A 98 7.09 2.75 15.06
N ASN A 99 7.02 3.74 15.95
CA ASN A 99 7.56 5.10 15.70
C ASN A 99 9.05 5.30 15.99
N SER A 100 9.73 4.30 16.57
CA SER A 100 11.14 4.43 16.97
C SER A 100 12.09 4.38 15.78
N VAL A 101 13.25 5.03 15.92
CA VAL A 101 14.31 5.00 14.90
C VAL A 101 14.84 3.59 14.65
N ASP A 102 14.91 2.73 15.68
CA ASP A 102 15.43 1.37 15.53
C ASP A 102 14.52 0.50 14.68
N HIS A 103 13.20 0.66 14.81
CA HIS A 103 12.22 -0.01 13.95
C HIS A 103 12.38 0.41 12.49
N ILE A 104 12.50 1.71 12.22
CA ILE A 104 12.69 2.20 10.85
C ILE A 104 14.05 1.78 10.28
N ARG A 105 15.12 1.73 11.08
CA ARG A 105 16.42 1.23 10.60
C ARG A 105 16.36 -0.22 10.14
N ARG A 106 15.71 -1.09 10.91
CA ARG A 106 15.49 -2.48 10.50
C ARG A 106 14.71 -2.56 9.19
N LEU A 107 13.68 -1.72 9.04
CA LEU A 107 12.92 -1.62 7.80
C LEU A 107 13.79 -1.16 6.62
N THR A 108 14.63 -0.15 6.81
CA THR A 108 15.52 0.32 5.74
C THR A 108 16.55 -0.74 5.34
N ASP A 109 17.01 -1.56 6.29
CA ASP A 109 17.88 -2.70 6.02
C ASP A 109 17.14 -3.80 5.23
N GLU A 110 15.86 -4.02 5.52
CA GLU A 110 15.02 -5.01 4.84
C GLU A 110 14.51 -4.56 3.45
N ILE A 111 14.42 -3.25 3.18
CA ILE A 111 13.98 -2.70 1.89
C ILE A 111 14.90 -3.14 0.74
N VAL A 112 16.20 -3.31 1.01
CA VAL A 112 17.21 -3.59 -0.02
C VAL A 112 17.02 -4.97 -0.68
N PHE A 113 16.31 -5.89 -0.02
CA PHE A 113 16.09 -7.23 -0.53
C PHE A 113 15.04 -7.28 -1.65
N THR A 114 15.34 -8.07 -2.68
CA THR A 114 14.46 -8.33 -3.83
C THR A 114 13.13 -8.96 -3.38
N PRO A 115 12.00 -8.64 -4.05
CA PRO A 115 10.72 -9.30 -3.80
C PRO A 115 10.81 -10.83 -3.97
N VAL A 116 10.02 -11.57 -3.19
CA VAL A 116 10.02 -13.04 -3.18
C VAL A 116 9.06 -13.61 -4.22
N ARG A 117 7.85 -13.07 -4.33
CA ARG A 117 6.77 -13.57 -5.20
C ARG A 117 6.18 -12.51 -6.12
N ALA A 118 6.14 -11.26 -5.67
CA ALA A 118 5.58 -10.14 -6.43
C ALA A 118 6.63 -9.45 -7.30
N ARG A 119 6.20 -8.52 -8.17
CA ARG A 119 7.12 -7.74 -9.01
C ARG A 119 7.82 -6.62 -8.23
N TYR A 120 7.14 -6.06 -7.23
CA TYR A 120 7.59 -4.94 -6.41
C TYR A 120 7.37 -5.25 -4.92
N LYS A 121 8.34 -4.85 -4.09
CA LYS A 121 8.24 -4.88 -2.64
C LYS A 121 7.69 -3.53 -2.18
N VAL A 122 6.53 -3.54 -1.56
CA VAL A 122 5.76 -2.34 -1.20
C VAL A 122 5.66 -2.25 0.31
N TYR A 123 6.01 -1.09 0.85
CA TYR A 123 5.78 -0.75 2.25
C TYR A 123 4.70 0.32 2.35
N ILE A 124 3.65 0.03 3.12
CA ILE A 124 2.56 0.95 3.41
C ILE A 124 2.72 1.38 4.86
N ILE A 125 3.15 2.62 5.07
CA ILE A 125 3.31 3.20 6.41
C ILE A 125 2.06 4.01 6.73
N ASP A 126 1.18 3.46 7.55
CA ASP A 126 -0.02 4.16 8.01
C ASP A 126 0.33 5.11 9.17
N GLU A 127 -0.38 6.23 9.22
CA GLU A 127 -0.17 7.33 10.17
C GLU A 127 1.31 7.78 10.29
N VAL A 128 2.02 7.87 9.16
CA VAL A 128 3.46 8.20 9.08
C VAL A 128 3.87 9.46 9.85
N HIS A 129 2.94 10.39 10.08
CA HIS A 129 3.17 11.60 10.89
C HIS A 129 3.48 11.29 12.37
N MET A 130 3.19 10.07 12.84
CA MET A 130 3.49 9.58 14.19
C MET A 130 4.94 9.12 14.36
N LEU A 131 5.73 9.03 13.28
CA LEU A 131 7.16 8.70 13.36
C LEU A 131 7.92 9.77 14.14
N SER A 132 8.89 9.33 14.96
CA SER A 132 9.84 10.25 15.58
C SER A 132 10.70 10.96 14.51
N GLN A 133 11.19 12.16 14.81
CA GLN A 133 12.07 12.91 13.90
C GLN A 133 13.31 12.09 13.48
N CYS A 134 13.90 11.35 14.42
CA CYS A 134 15.02 10.45 14.13
C CYS A 134 14.63 9.32 13.17
N ALA A 135 13.43 8.76 13.32
CA ALA A 135 12.91 7.73 12.44
C ALA A 135 12.63 8.26 11.02
N LEU A 136 12.04 9.45 10.91
CA LEU A 136 11.81 10.10 9.61
C LEU A 136 13.13 10.37 8.87
N ASN A 137 14.14 10.89 9.57
CA ASN A 137 15.47 11.12 9.00
C ASN A 137 16.17 9.84 8.56
N ALA A 138 15.93 8.72 9.25
CA ALA A 138 16.44 7.42 8.82
C ALA A 138 15.76 6.96 7.51
N LEU A 139 14.44 7.18 7.39
CA LEU A 139 13.67 6.84 6.19
C LEU A 139 14.07 7.69 4.97
N LEU A 140 14.40 8.96 5.16
CA LEU A 140 14.78 9.88 4.05
C LEU A 140 15.92 9.33 3.20
N LYS A 141 16.91 8.68 3.80
CA LYS A 141 18.04 8.06 3.07
C LYS A 141 17.63 7.01 2.04
N THR A 142 16.42 6.48 2.18
CA THR A 142 15.84 5.47 1.27
C THR A 142 14.85 6.09 0.28
N LEU A 143 14.35 7.30 0.57
CA LEU A 143 13.39 8.01 -0.27
C LEU A 143 14.05 8.94 -1.28
N GLU A 144 15.26 9.43 -0.97
CA GLU A 144 16.13 10.20 -1.89
C GLU A 144 16.80 9.29 -2.93
#